data_AF-A0A0G1X836-F1
#
_entry.id   AF-A0A0G1X836-F1
#
_cell.length_a   1.000
_cell.length_b   1.000
_cell.length_c   1.000
_cell.angle_alpha   90.00
_cell.angle_beta   90.00
_cell.angle_gamma   90.00
#
_symmetry.space_group_name_H-M   'P 1'
#
loop_
_entity.id
_entity.type
_entity.pdbx_description
1 polymer ?
#
loop_
_entity_poly.entity_id
_entity_poly.type
_entity_poly.pdbx_seq_one_letter_code
_entity_poly.pdbx_strand_id
1 'polypeptide(L)'
;MNKMLALAGGAVWGVLLVVITFLNYFSGIISGIWLAIIGNWGNIIFGILISVMMPFVYSIVALPTMLFMLPIKYFIEKNNRIATSVFALANLLYSNAIIIVWVMAVFVYFTDKASGSSSIPLLLWGYSVALAPLAYMAKEEPANSTGTAMGIFLAIISYLSLMIMWLTTGINFAVLIILAVIVATLNLLIAIPIMRREGREAILNKSSKVYED
;
A
#
# COMPACT_ATOMS: atom_id res chain seq x y z
N MET A 1 7.60 31.17 -16.95
CA MET A 1 6.64 30.59 -15.97
C MET A 1 6.72 29.06 -15.88
N ASN A 2 6.59 28.32 -17.00
CA ASN A 2 6.64 26.83 -16.99
C ASN A 2 7.93 26.23 -16.42
N LYS A 3 9.11 26.82 -16.68
CA LYS A 3 10.38 26.30 -16.16
C LYS A 3 10.55 26.51 -14.65
N MET A 4 10.10 27.63 -14.10
CA MET A 4 10.17 27.89 -12.65
C MET A 4 9.17 27.04 -11.87
N LEU A 5 7.96 26.82 -12.40
CA LEU A 5 6.99 25.89 -11.82
C LEU A 5 7.48 24.43 -11.88
N ALA A 6 8.14 24.04 -12.98
CA ALA A 6 8.73 22.71 -13.11
C ALA A 6 9.93 22.52 -12.15
N LEU A 7 10.78 23.54 -11.96
CA LEU A 7 11.89 23.51 -11.01
C LEU A 7 11.40 23.48 -9.56
N ALA A 8 10.41 24.31 -9.22
CA ALA A 8 9.79 24.30 -7.89
C ALA A 8 9.09 22.96 -7.59
N GLY A 9 8.34 22.42 -8.56
CA GLY A 9 7.71 21.11 -8.44
C GLY A 9 8.73 19.98 -8.28
N GLY A 10 9.81 20.00 -9.05
CA GLY A 10 10.92 19.05 -8.92
C GLY A 10 11.63 19.13 -7.57
N ALA A 11 11.86 20.33 -7.04
CA ALA A 11 12.48 20.52 -5.74
C ALA A 11 11.59 20.02 -4.59
N VAL A 12 10.29 20.33 -4.61
CA VAL A 12 9.32 19.85 -3.62
C VAL A 12 9.25 18.32 -3.64
N TRP A 13 9.18 17.73 -4.84
CA TRP A 13 9.18 16.27 -5.01
C TRP A 13 10.47 15.63 -4.48
N GLY A 14 11.63 16.23 -4.78
CA GLY A 14 12.92 15.75 -4.29
C GLY A 14 13.00 15.74 -2.76
N VAL A 15 12.57 16.82 -2.11
CA VAL A 15 12.54 16.91 -0.63
C VAL A 15 11.61 15.85 -0.04
N LEU A 16 10.41 15.67 -0.61
CA LEU A 16 9.47 14.64 -0.15
C LEU A 16 10.07 13.23 -0.24
N LEU A 17 10.74 12.91 -1.34
CA LEU A 17 11.39 11.62 -1.50
C LEU A 17 12.51 11.39 -0.48
N VAL A 18 13.32 12.42 -0.20
CA VAL A 18 14.37 12.34 0.83
C VAL A 18 13.75 12.05 2.20
N VAL A 19 12.69 12.76 2.57
CA VAL A 19 12.00 12.56 3.86
C VAL A 19 11.41 11.16 3.95
N ILE A 20 10.70 10.70 2.93
CA ILE A 20 10.09 9.35 2.90
C ILE A 20 11.18 8.28 2.98
N THR A 21 12.27 8.45 2.25
CA THR A 21 13.42 7.52 2.27
C THR A 21 14.03 7.47 3.67
N PHE A 22 14.27 8.64 4.28
CA PHE A 22 14.78 8.71 5.64
C PHE A 22 13.85 8.01 6.63
N LEU A 23 12.54 8.25 6.56
CA LEU A 23 11.55 7.58 7.39
C LEU A 23 11.59 6.06 7.17
N ASN A 24 11.65 5.59 5.93
CA ASN A 24 11.66 4.15 5.63
C ASN A 24 12.87 3.42 6.23
N TYR A 25 14.05 4.05 6.28
CA TYR A 25 15.26 3.42 6.82
C TYR A 25 15.43 3.60 8.32
N PHE A 26 15.13 4.81 8.82
CA PHE A 26 15.54 5.20 10.17
C PHE A 26 14.40 5.25 11.19
N SER A 27 13.14 5.31 10.76
CA SER A 27 12.00 5.42 11.70
C SER A 27 12.04 4.35 12.78
N GLY A 28 12.25 3.08 12.42
CA GLY A 28 12.17 1.96 13.35
C GLY A 28 13.34 1.93 14.33
N ILE A 29 14.56 2.18 13.85
CA ILE A 29 15.76 2.17 14.70
C ILE A 29 15.73 3.36 15.66
N ILE A 30 15.49 4.58 15.14
CA ILE A 30 15.47 5.80 15.95
C ILE A 30 14.36 5.72 17.00
N SER A 31 13.14 5.35 16.59
CA SER A 31 12.03 5.25 17.53
C SER A 31 12.17 4.11 18.52
N GLY A 32 12.67 2.94 18.09
CA GLY A 32 12.90 1.81 18.98
C GLY A 32 13.90 2.13 20.09
N ILE A 33 15.03 2.77 19.75
CA ILE A 33 16.01 3.23 20.74
C ILE A 33 15.40 4.28 21.66
N TRP A 34 14.66 5.24 21.10
CA TRP A 34 14.01 6.29 21.89
C TRP A 34 12.99 5.70 22.88
N LEU A 35 12.11 4.81 22.43
CA LEU A 35 11.14 4.13 23.29
C LEU A 35 11.83 3.31 24.38
N ALA A 36 12.96 2.66 24.07
CA ALA A 36 13.73 1.89 25.04
C ALA A 36 14.29 2.78 26.15
N ILE A 37 14.80 3.97 25.80
CA ILE A 37 15.30 4.97 26.76
C ILE A 37 14.19 5.49 27.67
N ILE A 38 12.98 5.71 27.14
CA ILE A 38 11.80 6.14 27.93
C ILE A 38 11.23 4.96 28.77
N GLY A 39 11.73 3.74 28.57
CA GLY A 39 11.27 2.54 29.28
C GLY A 39 9.99 1.93 28.72
N ASN A 40 9.58 2.31 27.51
CA ASN A 40 8.35 1.85 26.86
C ASN A 40 8.55 0.53 26.09
N TRP A 41 9.08 -0.48 26.79
CA TRP A 41 9.41 -1.79 26.20
C TRP A 41 8.20 -2.58 25.73
N GLY A 42 7.06 -2.43 26.40
CA GLY A 42 5.83 -3.14 26.04
C GLY A 42 5.37 -2.83 24.61
N ASN A 43 5.43 -1.56 24.20
CA ASN A 43 5.03 -1.15 22.85
C ASN A 43 6.04 -1.54 21.76
N ILE A 44 7.34 -1.64 22.12
CA ILE A 44 8.37 -2.17 21.22
C ILE A 44 8.08 -3.65 20.93
N ILE A 45 7.96 -4.47 21.98
CA ILE A 45 7.74 -5.91 21.83
C ILE A 45 6.43 -6.18 21.10
N PHE A 46 5.35 -5.47 21.46
CA PHE A 46 4.07 -5.59 20.78
C PHE A 46 4.17 -5.23 19.29
N GLY A 47 4.88 -4.14 18.95
CA GLY A 47 5.09 -3.74 17.56
C GLY A 47 5.82 -4.80 16.73
N ILE A 48 6.83 -5.44 17.31
CA ILE A 48 7.54 -6.55 16.66
C ILE A 48 6.60 -7.73 16.47
N LEU A 49 5.89 -8.16 17.52
CA LEU A 49 4.97 -9.30 17.47
C LEU A 49 3.88 -9.11 16.41
N ILE A 50 3.21 -7.95 16.40
CA ILE A 50 2.13 -7.71 15.44
C ILE A 50 2.67 -7.60 14.01
N SER A 51 3.89 -7.08 13.81
CA SER A 51 4.56 -7.06 12.50
C SER A 51 4.83 -8.48 12.00
N VAL A 52 5.27 -9.39 12.87
CA VAL A 52 5.50 -10.80 12.51
C VAL A 52 4.18 -11.52 12.24
N MET A 53 3.12 -11.21 12.99
CA MET A 53 1.80 -11.83 12.79
C MET A 53 1.07 -11.32 11.55
N MET A 54 1.34 -10.09 11.12
CA MET A 54 0.61 -9.41 10.05
C MET A 54 0.56 -10.21 8.74
N PRO A 55 1.65 -10.77 8.19
CA PRO A 55 1.60 -11.53 6.95
C PRO A 55 0.65 -12.74 7.01
N PHE A 56 0.58 -13.42 8.16
CA PHE A 56 -0.32 -14.55 8.37
C PHE A 56 -1.78 -14.11 8.34
N VAL A 57 -2.11 -13.06 9.09
CA VAL A 57 -3.47 -12.49 9.09
C VAL A 57 -3.83 -11.96 7.70
N TYR A 58 -2.90 -11.25 7.04
CA TYR A 58 -3.08 -10.72 5.69
C TYR A 58 -3.39 -11.82 4.69
N SER A 59 -2.68 -12.94 4.73
CA SER A 59 -2.93 -14.05 3.79
C SER A 59 -4.35 -14.62 3.88
N ILE A 60 -4.90 -14.73 5.09
CA ILE A 60 -6.29 -15.18 5.31
C ILE A 60 -7.28 -14.13 4.80
N VAL A 61 -7.08 -12.86 5.18
CA VAL A 61 -7.98 -11.76 4.81
C VAL A 61 -7.93 -11.45 3.30
N ALA A 62 -6.79 -11.74 2.65
CA ALA A 62 -6.60 -11.57 1.22
C ALA A 62 -7.21 -12.70 0.37
N LEU A 63 -7.65 -13.83 0.95
CA LEU A 63 -8.23 -14.95 0.18
C LEU A 63 -9.36 -14.54 -0.79
N PRO A 64 -10.29 -13.62 -0.43
CA PRO A 64 -11.33 -13.17 -1.35
C PRO A 64 -10.77 -12.51 -2.63
N THR A 65 -9.58 -11.92 -2.59
CA THR A 65 -8.94 -11.35 -3.79
C THR A 65 -8.69 -12.42 -4.86
N MET A 66 -8.38 -13.64 -4.45
CA MET A 66 -8.20 -14.78 -5.36
C MET A 66 -9.53 -15.19 -6.00
N LEU A 67 -10.64 -15.09 -5.27
CA LEU A 67 -11.98 -15.37 -5.81
C LEU A 67 -12.38 -14.35 -6.88
N PHE A 68 -12.02 -13.07 -6.71
CA PHE A 68 -12.25 -12.05 -7.74
C PHE A 68 -11.46 -12.30 -9.03
N MET A 69 -10.35 -13.05 -8.98
CA MET A 69 -9.57 -13.37 -10.18
C MET A 69 -10.33 -14.28 -11.16
N LEU A 70 -11.24 -15.13 -10.67
CA LEU A 70 -12.07 -16.02 -11.51
C LEU A 70 -12.98 -15.26 -12.49
N PRO A 71 -13.87 -14.35 -12.06
CA PRO A 71 -14.70 -13.58 -12.98
C PRO A 71 -13.86 -12.65 -13.86
N ILE A 72 -12.75 -12.09 -13.36
CA ILE A 72 -11.86 -11.24 -14.16
C ILE A 72 -11.32 -12.03 -15.37
N LYS A 73 -10.74 -13.21 -15.16
CA LYS A 73 -10.23 -14.05 -16.25
C LYS A 73 -11.33 -14.44 -17.25
N TYR A 74 -12.49 -14.85 -16.73
CA TYR A 74 -13.65 -15.20 -17.57
C TYR A 74 -14.08 -14.05 -18.50
N PHE A 75 -14.14 -12.81 -18.01
CA PHE A 75 -14.55 -11.67 -18.82
C PHE A 75 -13.44 -11.15 -19.76
N ILE A 76 -12.17 -11.39 -19.42
CA ILE A 76 -11.03 -11.14 -20.32
C ILE A 76 -11.14 -12.04 -21.55
N GLU A 77 -11.40 -13.33 -21.38
CA GLU A 77 -11.56 -14.28 -22.49
C GLU A 77 -12.72 -13.91 -23.41
N LYS A 78 -13.81 -13.36 -22.84
CA LYS A 78 -14.95 -12.84 -23.59
C LYS A 78 -14.74 -11.45 -24.20
N ASN A 79 -13.55 -10.86 -24.04
CA ASN A 79 -13.23 -9.49 -24.48
C ASN A 79 -14.22 -8.41 -23.94
N ASN A 80 -14.89 -8.69 -22.81
CA ASN A 80 -15.84 -7.76 -22.20
C ASN A 80 -15.10 -6.77 -21.30
N ARG A 81 -14.80 -5.61 -21.87
CA ARG A 81 -14.02 -4.54 -21.22
C ARG A 81 -14.66 -3.99 -19.96
N ILE A 82 -15.97 -3.75 -20.00
CA ILE A 82 -16.68 -3.10 -18.90
C ILE A 82 -16.72 -4.05 -17.70
N ALA A 83 -17.12 -5.31 -17.92
CA ALA A 83 -17.17 -6.30 -16.85
C ALA A 83 -15.77 -6.55 -16.25
N THR A 84 -14.74 -6.71 -17.08
CA THR A 84 -13.36 -6.89 -16.61
C THR A 84 -12.92 -5.75 -15.70
N SER A 85 -13.15 -4.50 -16.13
CA SER A 85 -12.76 -3.32 -15.35
C SER A 85 -13.53 -3.21 -14.04
N VAL A 86 -14.83 -3.54 -14.02
CA VAL A 86 -15.65 -3.50 -12.80
C VAL A 86 -15.16 -4.50 -11.76
N PHE A 87 -14.93 -5.76 -12.16
CA PHE A 87 -14.42 -6.77 -11.23
C PHE A 87 -12.97 -6.50 -10.81
N ALA A 88 -12.14 -6.00 -11.71
CA ALA A 88 -10.77 -5.58 -11.38
C ALA A 88 -10.75 -4.41 -10.39
N LEU A 89 -11.62 -3.41 -10.59
CA LEU A 89 -11.73 -2.28 -9.66
C LEU A 89 -12.23 -2.74 -8.29
N ALA A 90 -13.24 -3.61 -8.25
CA ALA A 90 -13.74 -4.17 -7.00
C ALA A 90 -12.64 -4.92 -6.24
N ASN A 91 -11.84 -5.73 -6.95
CA ASN A 91 -10.69 -6.42 -6.37
C ASN A 91 -9.64 -5.45 -5.80
N LEU A 92 -9.28 -4.42 -6.57
CA LEU A 92 -8.30 -3.41 -6.15
C LEU A 92 -8.78 -2.60 -4.94
N LEU A 93 -10.07 -2.21 -4.91
CA LEU A 93 -10.66 -1.52 -3.78
C LEU A 93 -10.67 -2.40 -2.52
N TYR A 94 -10.98 -3.69 -2.67
CA TYR A 94 -10.91 -4.63 -1.56
C TYR A 94 -9.48 -4.78 -1.02
N SER A 95 -8.49 -4.99 -1.88
CA SER A 95 -7.07 -5.06 -1.47
C SER A 95 -6.61 -3.77 -0.78
N ASN A 96 -6.97 -2.60 -1.32
CA ASN A 96 -6.65 -1.32 -0.73
C ASN A 96 -7.33 -1.12 0.64
N ALA A 97 -8.57 -1.60 0.80
CA ALA A 97 -9.28 -1.55 2.06
C ALA A 97 -8.58 -2.36 3.15
N ILE A 98 -8.04 -3.54 2.84
CA ILE A 98 -7.25 -4.34 3.78
C ILE A 98 -6.05 -3.55 4.28
N ILE A 99 -5.30 -2.94 3.37
CA ILE A 99 -4.12 -2.13 3.70
C ILE A 99 -4.50 -0.93 4.58
N ILE A 100 -5.59 -0.24 4.26
CA ILE A 100 -6.08 0.90 5.05
C ILE A 100 -6.52 0.46 6.44
N VAL A 101 -7.26 -0.64 6.56
CA VAL A 101 -7.67 -1.19 7.87
C VAL A 101 -6.44 -1.52 8.71
N TRP A 102 -5.43 -2.15 8.12
CA TRP A 102 -4.17 -2.42 8.80
C TRP A 102 -3.46 -1.15 9.28
N VAL A 103 -3.26 -0.19 8.38
CA VAL A 103 -2.60 1.08 8.69
C VAL A 103 -3.36 1.83 9.79
N MET A 104 -4.69 1.87 9.72
CA MET A 104 -5.53 2.49 10.75
C MET A 104 -5.41 1.77 12.09
N ALA A 105 -5.47 0.44 12.10
CA ALA A 105 -5.38 -0.34 13.34
C ALA A 105 -4.05 -0.08 14.07
N VAL A 106 -2.94 -0.10 13.33
CA VAL A 106 -1.61 0.22 13.87
C VAL A 106 -1.55 1.67 14.35
N PHE A 107 -2.00 2.62 13.53
CA PHE A 107 -1.96 4.04 13.85
C PHE A 107 -2.76 4.37 15.12
N VAL A 108 -4.01 3.90 15.21
CA VAL A 108 -4.88 4.10 16.37
C VAL A 108 -4.26 3.47 17.61
N TYR A 109 -3.73 2.25 17.52
CA TYR A 109 -3.12 1.58 18.67
C TYR A 109 -1.96 2.37 19.31
N PHE A 110 -1.08 2.94 18.48
CA PHE A 110 0.09 3.68 18.96
C PHE A 110 -0.23 5.12 19.36
N THR A 111 -1.16 5.78 18.67
CA THR A 111 -1.60 7.14 19.02
C THR A 111 -2.45 7.19 20.28
N ASP A 112 -3.23 6.15 20.57
CA ASP A 112 -3.96 6.02 21.84
C ASP A 112 -3.02 5.97 23.06
N LYS A 113 -1.78 5.47 22.87
CA LYS A 113 -0.75 5.39 23.91
C LYS A 113 0.24 6.56 23.88
N ALA A 114 0.11 7.44 22.90
CA ALA A 114 0.97 8.60 22.73
C ALA A 114 0.65 9.67 23.79
N SER A 115 1.55 9.82 24.76
CA SER A 115 1.44 10.86 25.78
C SER A 115 2.80 11.51 26.06
N GLY A 116 2.82 12.84 26.15
CA GLY A 116 4.00 13.64 26.48
C GLY A 116 5.23 13.29 25.64
N SER A 117 6.27 12.79 26.30
CA SER A 117 7.56 12.44 25.67
C SER A 117 7.52 11.23 24.74
N SER A 118 6.46 10.41 24.79
CA SER A 118 6.32 9.20 23.97
C SER A 118 5.64 9.44 22.62
N SER A 119 5.06 10.61 22.38
CA SER A 119 4.20 10.84 21.22
C SER A 119 4.92 10.70 19.87
N ILE A 120 6.02 11.42 19.68
CA ILE A 120 6.83 11.35 18.46
C ILE A 120 7.42 9.95 18.26
N PRO A 121 8.08 9.32 19.25
CA PRO A 121 8.65 8.00 19.02
C PRO A 121 7.59 6.93 18.78
N LEU A 122 6.40 6.98 19.39
CA LEU A 122 5.31 6.03 19.09
C LEU A 122 4.75 6.22 17.67
N LEU A 123 4.64 7.45 17.17
CA LEU A 123 4.22 7.71 15.79
C LEU A 123 5.20 7.12 14.77
N LEU A 124 6.50 7.34 14.99
CA LEU A 124 7.57 6.81 14.14
C LEU A 124 7.66 5.29 14.23
N TRP A 125 7.49 4.73 15.43
CA TRP A 125 7.48 3.29 15.62
C TRP A 125 6.29 2.63 14.92
N GLY A 126 5.10 3.21 15.07
CA GLY A 126 3.90 2.74 14.37
C GLY A 126 4.04 2.81 12.86
N TYR A 127 4.76 3.82 12.31
CA TYR A 127 5.06 3.90 10.88
C TYR A 127 5.85 2.68 10.42
N SER A 128 6.89 2.32 11.17
CA SER A 128 7.70 1.12 10.89
C SER A 128 6.90 -0.16 11.04
N VAL A 129 6.09 -0.29 12.10
CA VAL A 129 5.24 -1.48 12.35
C VAL A 129 4.19 -1.66 11.25
N ALA A 130 3.63 -0.56 10.75
CA ALA A 130 2.66 -0.63 9.66
C ALA A 130 3.31 -1.07 8.33
N LEU A 131 4.51 -0.57 8.03
CA LEU A 131 5.13 -0.75 6.72
C LEU A 131 6.07 -1.95 6.61
N ALA A 132 6.78 -2.32 7.68
CA ALA A 132 7.76 -3.42 7.68
C ALA A 132 7.18 -4.74 7.14
N PRO A 133 6.01 -5.23 7.59
CA PRO A 133 5.47 -6.49 7.06
C PRO A 133 5.02 -6.37 5.60
N LEU A 134 4.48 -5.21 5.19
CA LEU A 134 4.12 -4.97 3.79
C LEU A 134 5.34 -4.97 2.88
N ALA A 135 6.42 -4.31 3.31
CA ALA A 135 7.69 -4.29 2.61
C ALA A 135 8.35 -5.68 2.56
N TYR A 136 8.18 -6.49 3.60
CA TYR A 136 8.64 -7.88 3.60
C TYR A 136 7.88 -8.72 2.57
N MET A 137 6.54 -8.69 2.58
CA MET A 137 5.73 -9.44 1.61
C MET A 137 6.02 -9.04 0.17
N ALA A 138 6.25 -7.75 -0.09
CA ALA A 138 6.57 -7.27 -1.43
C ALA A 138 7.90 -7.75 -2.00
N LYS A 139 8.86 -8.13 -1.15
CA LYS A 139 10.15 -8.67 -1.62
C LYS A 139 10.02 -10.06 -2.24
N GLU A 140 9.02 -10.81 -1.81
CA GLU A 140 8.74 -12.17 -2.31
C GLU A 140 7.94 -12.14 -3.62
N GLU A 141 7.48 -10.97 -4.06
CA GLU A 141 6.76 -10.84 -5.32
C GLU A 141 7.69 -10.54 -6.51
N PRO A 142 7.32 -11.00 -7.73
CA PRO A 142 8.03 -10.65 -8.94
C PRO A 142 8.17 -9.12 -9.10
N ALA A 143 9.33 -8.67 -9.57
CA ALA A 143 9.65 -7.24 -9.71
C ALA A 143 8.69 -6.45 -10.63
N ASN A 144 7.90 -7.14 -11.47
CA ASN A 144 6.86 -6.54 -12.31
C ASN A 144 5.48 -6.43 -11.62
N SER A 145 5.35 -6.81 -10.34
CA SER A 145 4.11 -6.69 -9.57
C SER A 145 3.81 -5.23 -9.23
N THR A 146 3.17 -4.55 -10.18
CA THR A 146 2.76 -3.14 -10.02
C THR A 146 1.73 -2.99 -8.89
N GLY A 147 0.91 -4.01 -8.64
CA GLY A 147 -0.12 -4.00 -7.60
C GLY A 147 0.45 -3.82 -6.20
N THR A 148 1.55 -4.51 -5.91
CA THR A 148 2.14 -4.52 -4.57
C THR A 148 2.98 -3.29 -4.28
N ALA A 149 3.67 -2.76 -5.30
CA ALA A 149 4.30 -1.44 -5.20
C ALA A 149 3.26 -0.34 -4.90
N MET A 150 2.10 -0.38 -5.57
CA MET A 150 1.00 0.57 -5.34
C MET A 150 0.36 0.38 -3.95
N GLY A 151 0.28 -0.85 -3.44
CA GLY A 151 -0.18 -1.12 -2.08
C GLY A 151 0.73 -0.53 -1.00
N ILE A 152 2.06 -0.69 -1.14
CA ILE A 152 3.04 -0.06 -0.23
C ILE A 152 2.93 1.46 -0.32
N PHE A 153 2.85 2.00 -1.54
CA PHE A 153 2.67 3.44 -1.74
C PHE A 153 1.42 3.95 -1.02
N LEU A 154 0.28 3.26 -1.15
CA LEU A 154 -0.94 3.56 -0.42
C LEU A 154 -0.72 3.54 1.09
N ALA A 155 -0.01 2.56 1.62
CA ALA A 155 0.28 2.46 3.05
C ALA A 155 1.10 3.65 3.56
N ILE A 156 2.15 4.03 2.82
CA ILE A 156 3.01 5.19 3.15
C ILE A 156 2.17 6.46 3.19
N ILE A 157 1.48 6.79 2.10
CA ILE A 157 0.71 8.05 2.02
C ILE A 157 -0.44 8.07 3.03
N SER A 158 -1.07 6.92 3.31
CA SER A 158 -2.15 6.83 4.29
C SER A 158 -1.65 7.08 5.71
N TYR A 159 -0.54 6.43 6.10
CA TYR A 159 0.04 6.62 7.42
C TYR A 159 0.54 8.06 7.60
N LEU A 160 1.24 8.62 6.62
CA LEU A 160 1.72 10.00 6.68
C LEU A 160 0.55 11.01 6.74
N SER A 161 -0.53 10.76 5.99
CA SER A 161 -1.73 11.62 6.06
C SER A 161 -2.35 11.59 7.45
N LEU A 162 -2.50 10.40 8.06
CA LEU A 162 -2.98 10.26 9.43
C LEU A 162 -2.08 10.97 10.45
N MET A 163 -0.75 10.82 10.30
CA MET A 163 0.22 11.46 11.17
C MET A 163 0.12 12.99 11.09
N ILE A 164 0.04 13.56 9.88
CA ILE A 164 -0.10 15.01 9.69
C ILE A 164 -1.42 15.51 10.28
N MET A 165 -2.53 14.81 10.00
CA MET A 165 -3.85 15.17 10.53
C MET A 165 -3.90 15.14 12.06
N TRP A 166 -3.31 14.11 12.68
CA TRP A 166 -3.23 13.99 14.13
C TRP A 166 -2.42 15.12 14.77
N LEU A 167 -1.36 15.61 14.10
CA LEU A 167 -0.52 16.71 14.59
C LEU A 167 -1.13 18.11 14.41
N THR A 168 -2.14 18.30 13.57
CA THR A 168 -2.57 19.64 13.11
C THR A 168 -4.06 19.94 13.34
N THR A 169 -4.93 19.16 12.70
CA THR A 169 -6.34 19.55 12.47
C THR A 169 -7.36 18.54 12.99
N GLY A 170 -6.89 17.42 13.56
CA GLY A 170 -7.73 16.28 13.94
C GLY A 170 -7.90 15.25 12.82
N ILE A 171 -8.20 14.00 13.19
CA ILE A 171 -8.27 12.87 12.25
C ILE A 171 -9.56 12.90 11.44
N ASN A 172 -9.44 12.86 10.11
CA ASN A 172 -10.55 12.61 9.20
C ASN A 172 -10.31 11.36 8.35
N PHE A 173 -11.02 10.27 8.66
CA PHE A 173 -10.87 8.99 7.97
C PHE A 173 -11.36 9.01 6.51
N ALA A 174 -12.17 10.00 6.10
CA ALA A 174 -12.62 10.12 4.72
C ALA A 174 -11.46 10.32 3.73
N VAL A 175 -10.36 10.94 4.19
CA VAL A 175 -9.14 11.12 3.38
C VAL A 175 -8.59 9.77 2.92
N LEU A 176 -8.63 8.74 3.78
CA LEU A 176 -8.12 7.42 3.44
C LEU A 176 -8.93 6.74 2.35
N ILE A 177 -10.26 6.89 2.37
CA ILE A 177 -11.15 6.36 1.35
C ILE A 177 -10.83 7.01 -0.01
N ILE A 178 -10.65 8.34 -0.02
CA ILE A 178 -10.28 9.08 -1.23
C ILE A 178 -8.93 8.56 -1.78
N LEU A 179 -7.92 8.39 -0.92
CA LEU A 179 -6.62 7.83 -1.32
C LEU A 179 -6.75 6.40 -1.85
N ALA A 180 -7.58 5.55 -1.23
CA ALA A 180 -7.86 4.19 -1.70
C ALA A 180 -8.39 4.17 -3.13
N VAL A 181 -9.36 5.05 -3.42
CA VAL A 181 -10.00 5.16 -4.73
C VAL A 181 -9.02 5.72 -5.76
N ILE A 182 -8.23 6.74 -5.40
CA ILE A 182 -7.20 7.30 -6.29
C ILE A 182 -6.17 6.22 -6.65
N VAL A 183 -5.63 5.49 -5.67
CA VAL A 183 -4.63 4.45 -5.95
C VAL A 183 -5.25 3.30 -6.76
N ALA A 184 -6.48 2.87 -6.44
CA ALA A 184 -7.16 1.82 -7.20
C ALA A 184 -7.39 2.21 -8.66
N THR A 185 -7.82 3.45 -8.91
CA THR A 185 -8.03 3.95 -10.27
C THR A 185 -6.72 4.08 -11.05
N LEU A 186 -5.66 4.62 -10.43
CA LEU A 186 -4.33 4.67 -11.05
C LEU A 186 -3.80 3.29 -11.41
N ASN A 187 -3.93 2.32 -10.51
CA ASN A 187 -3.49 0.95 -10.74
C ASN A 187 -4.28 0.30 -11.89
N LEU A 188 -5.60 0.52 -11.96
CA LEU A 188 -6.44 0.06 -13.05
C LEU A 188 -6.01 0.63 -14.42
N LEU A 189 -5.66 1.93 -14.47
CA LEU A 189 -5.19 2.58 -15.69
C LEU A 189 -3.88 1.97 -16.21
N ILE A 190 -3.01 1.50 -15.31
CA ILE A 190 -1.75 0.82 -15.66
C ILE A 190 -2.00 -0.65 -16.04
N ALA A 191 -2.89 -1.33 -15.32
CA ALA A 191 -3.15 -2.76 -15.50
C ALA A 191 -3.91 -3.09 -16.79
N ILE A 192 -4.87 -2.26 -17.22
CA ILE A 192 -5.68 -2.53 -18.43
C ILE A 192 -4.83 -2.69 -19.70
N PRO A 193 -3.89 -1.78 -20.01
CA PRO A 193 -3.00 -1.95 -21.17
C PRO A 193 -2.16 -3.23 -21.11
N ILE A 194 -1.66 -3.60 -19.93
CA ILE A 194 -0.81 -4.78 -19.72
C ILE A 194 -1.62 -6.06 -19.97
N MET A 195 -2.76 -6.21 -19.29
CA MET A 195 -3.66 -7.36 -19.45
C MET A 195 -4.12 -7.56 -20.90
N ARG A 196 -4.26 -6.46 -21.67
CA ARG A 196 -4.63 -6.54 -23.09
C ARG A 196 -3.51 -7.09 -23.98
N ARG A 197 -2.25 -6.78 -23.68
CA ARG A 197 -1.12 -7.31 -24.46
C ARG A 197 -1.02 -8.82 -24.26
N GLU A 198 -1.06 -9.26 -23.01
CA GLU A 198 -1.00 -10.68 -22.64
C GLU A 198 -2.18 -11.47 -23.21
N GLY A 199 -3.41 -10.96 -23.08
CA GLY A 199 -4.59 -11.61 -23.63
C GLY A 199 -4.57 -11.72 -25.16
N ARG A 200 -4.01 -10.73 -25.86
CA ARG A 200 -3.88 -10.77 -27.33
C ARG A 200 -2.82 -11.80 -27.76
N GLU A 201 -1.68 -11.86 -27.10
CA GLU A 201 -0.62 -12.83 -27.37
C GLU A 201 -1.09 -14.27 -27.15
N ALA A 202 -1.86 -14.51 -26.09
CA ALA A 202 -2.44 -15.82 -25.80
C ALA A 202 -3.42 -16.30 -26.90
N ILE A 203 -4.25 -15.40 -27.43
CA ILE A 203 -5.17 -15.72 -28.54
C ILE A 203 -4.38 -16.05 -29.81
N LEU A 204 -3.36 -15.26 -30.15
CA LEU A 204 -2.53 -15.46 -31.34
C LEU A 204 -1.78 -16.80 -31.28
N ASN A 205 -1.18 -17.12 -30.13
CA ASN A 205 -0.43 -18.37 -29.94
C ASN A 205 -1.35 -19.61 -29.94
N LYS A 206 -2.59 -19.47 -29.46
CA LYS A 206 -3.60 -20.53 -29.59
C LYS A 206 -4.03 -20.73 -31.04
N SER A 207 -4.16 -19.65 -31.81
CA SER A 207 -4.52 -19.75 -33.23
C SER A 207 -3.43 -20.38 -34.07
N SER A 208 -2.15 -20.07 -33.86
CA SER A 208 -1.04 -20.66 -34.62
C SER A 208 -0.94 -22.17 -34.44
N LYS A 209 -1.15 -22.68 -33.22
CA LYS A 209 -1.15 -24.13 -32.95
C LYS A 209 -2.29 -24.88 -33.64
N VAL A 210 -3.44 -24.24 -33.86
CA VAL A 210 -4.58 -24.86 -34.56
C VAL A 210 -4.33 -24.98 -36.07
N TYR A 211 -3.39 -24.22 -36.64
CA TYR A 211 -3.04 -24.30 -38.07
C TYR A 211 -1.82 -25.20 -38.35
N GLU A 212 -1.17 -25.73 -37.31
CA GLU A 212 -0.05 -26.68 -37.43
C GLU A 212 -0.49 -28.16 -37.32
N ASP A 213 -1.74 -28.42 -36.93
CA ASP A 213 -2.39 -29.75 -36.90
C ASP A 213 -3.29 -29.98 -38.14
#